data_AF-A0A165E4Q4-F1
#
_entry.id   AF-A0A165E4Q4-F1
#
_cell.length_a   1.000
_cell.length_b   1.000
_cell.length_c   1.000
_cell.angle_alpha   90.00
_cell.angle_beta   90.00
_cell.angle_gamma   90.00
#
_symmetry.space_group_name_H-M   'P 1'
#
loop_
_entity.id
_entity.type
_entity.pdbx_description
1 polymer ?
#
loop_
_entity_poly.entity_id
_entity_poly.type
_entity_poly.pdbx_seq_one_letter_code
_entity_poly.pdbx_strand_id
1 'polypeptide(L)'
;PFAPPAWALLVNGLWLASLMISLFAAVTAMLVKEWLRAYHTDTAHVPVERAQQRQFRYDGMLKWFLPNIVSSLPLFIHLSVFLFATGLVVYTWSLSLVLSMPLIVLLAIAFGLYTTSAIAP
;
A
#
# COMPACT_ATOMS: atom_id res chain seq x y z
N PRO A 1 15.60 25.00 27.50
CA PRO A 1 15.28 23.68 26.90
C PRO A 1 14.55 23.87 25.57
N PHE A 2 15.07 23.27 24.49
CA PHE A 2 14.44 23.31 23.18
C PHE A 2 13.28 22.31 23.13
N ALA A 3 12.06 22.80 22.91
CA ALA A 3 10.90 21.95 22.66
C ALA A 3 10.60 22.01 21.16
N PRO A 4 10.63 20.87 20.44
CA PRO A 4 10.31 20.87 19.02
C PRO A 4 8.85 21.34 18.82
N PRO A 5 8.58 22.15 17.78
CA PRO A 5 7.24 22.66 17.55
C PRO A 5 6.30 21.52 17.16
N ALA A 6 5.05 21.57 17.63
CA ALA A 6 4.07 20.48 17.47
C ALA A 6 3.87 20.06 16.00
N TRP A 7 3.89 21.02 15.06
CA TRP A 7 3.76 20.74 13.63
C TRP A 7 4.91 19.88 13.09
N ALA A 8 6.13 20.03 13.62
CA ALA A 8 7.28 19.26 13.18
C ALA A 8 7.18 17.79 13.65
N LEU A 9 6.61 17.54 14.83
CA LEU A 9 6.33 16.16 15.27
C LEU A 9 5.26 15.52 14.39
N LEU A 10 4.20 16.25 14.06
CA LEU A 10 3.13 15.76 13.20
C LEU A 10 3.65 15.39 11.80
N VAL A 11 4.40 16.30 11.17
CA VAL A 11 4.97 16.04 9.82
C VAL A 11 5.88 14.82 9.83
N ASN A 12 6.82 14.73 10.79
CA ASN A 12 7.72 13.58 10.88
C ASN A 12 6.96 12.29 11.19
N GLY A 13 5.96 12.34 12.07
CA GLY A 13 5.09 11.20 12.36
C GLY A 13 4.35 10.70 11.13
N LEU A 14 3.73 11.60 10.35
CA LEU A 14 3.03 11.26 9.11
C LEU A 14 3.97 10.65 8.08
N TRP A 15 5.15 11.23 7.89
CA TRP A 15 6.14 10.72 6.94
C TRP A 15 6.69 9.35 7.35
N LEU A 16 7.10 9.18 8.61
CA LEU A 16 7.57 7.88 9.10
C LEU A 16 6.49 6.81 8.98
N ALA A 17 5.25 7.11 9.35
CA ALA A 17 4.13 6.19 9.18
C ALA A 17 3.91 5.83 7.71
N SER A 18 3.94 6.80 6.79
CA SER A 18 3.80 6.55 5.36
C SER A 18 4.89 5.60 4.82
N LEU A 19 6.15 5.83 5.21
CA LEU A 19 7.28 5.01 4.80
C LEU A 19 7.16 3.58 5.33
N MET A 20 6.81 3.42 6.61
CA MET A 20 6.63 2.11 7.23
C MET A 20 5.51 1.31 6.56
N ILE A 21 4.38 1.95 6.25
CA ILE A 21 3.28 1.31 5.52
C ILE A 21 3.74 0.88 4.12
N SER A 22 4.44 1.76 3.39
CA SER A 22 4.95 1.45 2.05
C SER A 22 5.95 0.28 2.06
N LEU A 23 6.81 0.23 3.08
CA LEU A 23 7.81 -0.82 3.24
C LEU A 23 7.13 -2.15 3.55
N PHE A 24 6.16 -2.15 4.46
CA PHE A 24 5.38 -3.34 4.78
C PHE A 24 4.68 -3.88 3.54
N ALA A 25 3.99 -3.02 2.78
CA ALA A 25 3.35 -3.39 1.52
C ALA A 25 4.35 -3.97 0.51
N ALA A 26 5.53 -3.38 0.36
CA ALA A 26 6.58 -3.87 -0.53
C ALA A 26 7.12 -5.25 -0.10
N VAL A 27 7.36 -5.46 1.20
CA VAL A 27 7.78 -6.76 1.74
C VAL A 27 6.70 -7.81 1.50
N THR A 28 5.43 -7.49 1.76
CA THR A 28 4.33 -8.41 1.47
C THR A 28 4.24 -8.71 -0.03
N ALA A 29 4.45 -7.72 -0.90
CA ALA A 29 4.46 -7.92 -2.36
C ALA A 29 5.56 -8.89 -2.80
N MET A 30 6.77 -8.71 -2.28
CA MET A 30 7.91 -9.57 -2.57
C MET A 30 7.68 -10.99 -2.07
N LEU A 31 7.15 -11.14 -0.84
CA LEU A 31 6.83 -12.45 -0.30
C LEU A 31 5.82 -13.17 -1.19
N VAL A 32 4.69 -12.53 -1.52
CA VAL A 32 3.69 -13.09 -2.45
C VAL A 32 4.35 -13.50 -3.77
N LYS A 33 5.20 -12.65 -4.35
CA LYS A 33 5.91 -12.94 -5.60
C LYS A 33 6.84 -14.15 -5.48
N GLU A 34 7.58 -14.28 -4.39
CA GLU A 34 8.47 -15.41 -4.13
C GLU A 34 7.69 -16.71 -3.98
N TRP A 35 6.59 -16.69 -3.23
CA TRP A 35 5.66 -17.81 -3.14
C TRP A 35 5.16 -18.21 -4.53
N LEU A 36 4.65 -17.26 -5.33
CA LEU A 36 4.21 -17.53 -6.72
C LEU A 36 5.32 -18.14 -7.60
N ARG A 37 6.56 -17.69 -7.46
CA ARG A 37 7.70 -18.21 -8.22
C ARG A 37 8.07 -19.64 -7.81
N ALA A 38 8.16 -19.90 -6.51
CA ALA A 38 8.38 -21.25 -5.98
C ALA A 38 7.27 -22.19 -6.47
N TYR A 39 6.03 -21.71 -6.47
CA TYR A 39 4.87 -22.44 -6.95
C TYR A 39 4.89 -22.79 -8.44
N HIS A 40 5.41 -21.93 -9.32
CA HIS A 40 5.47 -22.19 -10.76
C HIS A 40 6.60 -23.15 -11.14
N THR A 41 7.67 -23.20 -10.34
CA THR A 41 8.86 -24.01 -10.67
C THR A 41 8.63 -25.50 -10.38
N ASP A 42 7.70 -25.83 -9.46
CA ASP A 42 7.48 -27.17 -8.92
C ASP A 42 6.37 -27.96 -9.66
N THR A 43 6.45 -28.02 -11.00
CA THR A 43 5.44 -28.71 -11.81
C THR A 43 5.79 -30.19 -11.97
N ALA A 44 5.21 -31.05 -11.13
CA ALA A 44 5.33 -32.51 -11.20
C ALA A 44 5.09 -33.03 -12.63
N HIS A 45 5.82 -34.07 -13.04
CA HIS A 45 5.80 -34.58 -14.42
C HIS A 45 4.54 -35.41 -14.77
N VAL A 46 3.75 -35.82 -13.77
CA VAL A 46 2.67 -36.81 -13.91
C VAL A 46 1.27 -36.14 -13.92
N PRO A 47 0.35 -36.51 -14.86
CA PRO A 47 -0.93 -35.80 -15.04
C PRO A 47 -1.91 -35.87 -13.86
N VAL A 48 -1.94 -36.97 -13.11
CA VAL A 48 -2.89 -37.18 -11.99
C VAL A 48 -2.44 -36.45 -10.73
N GLU A 49 -1.14 -36.46 -10.45
CA GLU A 49 -0.53 -35.68 -9.36
C GLU A 49 -0.68 -34.18 -9.61
N ARG A 50 -0.58 -33.71 -10.86
CA ARG A 50 -0.88 -32.31 -11.23
C ARG A 50 -2.30 -31.88 -10.87
N ALA A 51 -3.29 -32.76 -11.02
CA ALA A 51 -4.69 -32.44 -10.73
C ALA A 51 -4.96 -32.38 -9.22
N GLN A 52 -4.47 -33.35 -8.44
CA GLN A 52 -4.62 -33.34 -6.98
C GLN A 52 -3.83 -32.21 -6.31
N GLN A 53 -2.61 -31.95 -6.78
CA GLN A 53 -1.78 -30.87 -6.27
C GLN A 53 -2.38 -29.49 -6.63
N ARG A 54 -2.98 -29.31 -7.81
CA ARG A 54 -3.77 -28.10 -8.14
C ARG A 54 -4.98 -27.93 -7.23
N GLN A 55 -5.74 -28.99 -6.95
CA GLN A 55 -6.95 -28.93 -6.12
C GLN A 55 -6.62 -28.59 -4.67
N PHE A 56 -5.62 -29.26 -4.08
CA PHE A 56 -5.15 -29.00 -2.72
C PHE A 56 -4.54 -27.59 -2.57
N ARG A 57 -3.99 -27.04 -3.66
CA ARG A 57 -3.44 -25.67 -3.73
C ARG A 57 -4.50 -24.61 -3.99
N TYR A 58 -5.57 -24.91 -4.72
CA TYR A 58 -6.75 -24.06 -4.81
C TYR A 58 -7.42 -23.95 -3.44
N ASP A 59 -7.56 -25.08 -2.74
CA ASP A 59 -8.03 -25.11 -1.36
C ASP A 59 -7.09 -24.38 -0.41
N GLY A 60 -5.76 -24.53 -0.57
CA GLY A 60 -4.76 -23.77 0.17
C GLY A 60 -4.84 -22.26 -0.09
N MET A 61 -5.05 -21.84 -1.34
CA MET A 61 -5.17 -20.44 -1.75
C MET A 61 -6.49 -19.81 -1.26
N LEU A 62 -7.60 -20.54 -1.25
CA LEU A 62 -8.84 -20.12 -0.59
C LEU A 62 -8.68 -20.04 0.93
N LYS A 63 -7.91 -20.96 1.52
CA LYS A 63 -7.74 -21.05 2.98
C LYS A 63 -6.74 -20.06 3.55
N TRP A 64 -5.82 -19.52 2.73
CA TRP A 64 -4.72 -18.64 3.19
C TRP A 64 -4.90 -17.15 2.90
N PHE A 65 -6.12 -16.67 2.59
CA PHE A 65 -6.41 -15.25 2.32
C PHE A 65 -5.49 -14.57 1.28
N LEU A 66 -4.68 -15.31 0.53
CA LEU A 66 -3.68 -14.78 -0.39
C LEU A 66 -4.31 -13.84 -1.44
N PRO A 67 -5.47 -14.19 -2.05
CA PRO A 67 -6.17 -13.27 -2.94
C PRO A 67 -6.55 -11.95 -2.27
N ASN A 68 -6.99 -11.99 -1.00
CA ASN A 68 -7.39 -10.82 -0.22
C ASN A 68 -6.17 -9.96 0.20
N ILE A 69 -5.03 -10.59 0.48
CA ILE A 69 -3.78 -9.88 0.77
C ILE A 69 -3.31 -9.15 -0.49
N VAL A 70 -3.29 -9.83 -1.63
CA VAL A 70 -2.87 -9.22 -2.90
C VAL A 70 -3.81 -8.10 -3.34
N SER A 71 -5.12 -8.26 -3.15
CA SER A 71 -6.08 -7.19 -3.48
C SER A 71 -5.99 -6.00 -2.54
N SER A 72 -5.48 -6.17 -1.31
CA SER A 72 -5.30 -5.07 -0.34
C SER A 72 -3.95 -4.37 -0.43
N LEU A 73 -2.95 -4.95 -1.09
CA LEU A 73 -1.64 -4.32 -1.30
C LEU A 73 -1.71 -2.91 -1.90
N PRO A 74 -2.45 -2.69 -3.01
CA PRO A 74 -2.59 -1.36 -3.59
C PRO A 74 -3.16 -0.35 -2.59
N LEU A 75 -4.11 -0.78 -1.74
CA LEU A 75 -4.72 0.08 -0.72
C LEU A 75 -3.68 0.60 0.27
N PHE A 76 -2.75 -0.24 0.74
CA PHE A 76 -1.67 0.19 1.64
C PHE A 76 -0.75 1.21 0.97
N ILE A 77 -0.41 1.01 -0.31
CA ILE A 77 0.40 1.97 -1.06
C ILE A 77 -0.36 3.29 -1.23
N HIS A 78 -1.63 3.28 -1.64
CA HIS A 78 -2.43 4.50 -1.74
C HIS A 78 -2.51 5.22 -0.40
N LEU A 79 -2.75 4.50 0.70
CA LEU A 79 -2.77 5.06 2.04
C LEU A 79 -1.44 5.74 2.39
N SER A 80 -0.30 5.11 2.11
CA SER A 80 1.01 5.72 2.34
C SER A 80 1.20 7.01 1.54
N VAL A 81 0.77 7.03 0.27
CA VAL A 81 0.88 8.21 -0.59
C VAL A 81 0.04 9.36 -0.04
N PHE A 82 -1.20 9.09 0.37
CA PHE A 82 -2.07 10.10 0.98
C PHE A 82 -1.52 10.63 2.31
N LEU A 83 -0.97 9.77 3.17
CA LEU A 83 -0.30 10.19 4.41
C LEU A 83 0.91 11.09 4.11
N PHE A 84 1.74 10.70 3.15
CA PHE A 84 2.92 11.47 2.76
C PHE A 84 2.54 12.85 2.22
N ALA A 85 1.55 12.90 1.31
CA ALA A 85 1.06 14.14 0.72
C ALA A 85 0.40 15.06 1.77
N THR A 86 -0.31 14.48 2.75
CA THR A 86 -0.87 15.25 3.87
C THR A 86 0.25 15.86 4.72
N GLY A 87 1.30 15.09 5.03
CA GLY A 87 2.49 15.60 5.72
C GLY A 87 3.17 16.72 4.93
N LEU A 88 3.22 16.61 3.60
CA LEU A 88 3.75 17.66 2.72
C LEU A 88 2.91 18.93 2.79
N VAL A 89 1.59 18.84 2.74
CA VAL A 89 0.68 19.99 2.88
C VAL A 89 0.89 20.71 4.21
N VAL A 90 0.95 19.97 5.32
CA VAL A 90 1.16 20.53 6.66
C VAL A 90 2.53 21.19 6.78
N TYR A 91 3.57 20.56 6.24
CA TYR A 91 4.91 21.12 6.19
C TYR A 91 4.96 22.41 5.38
N THR A 92 4.41 22.39 4.16
CA THR A 92 4.44 23.56 3.30
C THR A 92 3.58 24.69 3.84
N TRP A 93 2.48 24.39 4.54
CA TRP A 93 1.65 25.40 5.20
C TRP A 93 2.43 26.16 6.29
N SER A 94 3.29 25.48 7.05
CA SER A 94 4.13 26.15 8.06
C SER A 94 5.25 27.00 7.45
N LEU A 95 5.65 26.71 6.20
CA LEU A 95 6.65 27.50 5.46
C LEU A 95 6.03 28.69 4.71
N SER A 96 5.02 28.44 3.87
CA SER A 96 4.34 29.49 3.10
C SER A 96 2.99 29.02 2.57
N LEU A 97 1.97 29.87 2.72
CA LEU A 97 0.63 29.60 2.23
C LEU A 97 0.60 29.44 0.70
N VAL A 98 1.40 30.23 -0.02
CA VAL A 98 1.46 30.24 -1.49
C VAL A 98 1.89 28.89 -2.05
N LEU A 99 2.88 28.23 -1.44
CA LEU A 99 3.33 26.89 -1.87
C LEU A 99 2.34 25.79 -1.45
N SER A 100 1.58 25.99 -0.38
CA SER A 100 0.64 24.97 0.13
C SER A 100 -0.65 24.89 -0.70
N MET A 101 -1.15 26.03 -1.21
CA MET A 101 -2.36 26.09 -2.05
C MET A 101 -2.40 25.08 -3.20
N PRO A 102 -1.39 25.01 -4.10
CA PRO A 102 -1.42 24.04 -5.21
C PRO A 102 -1.39 22.59 -4.71
N LEU A 103 -0.68 22.31 -3.61
CA LEU A 103 -0.63 20.97 -3.02
C LEU A 103 -1.97 20.55 -2.44
N ILE A 104 -2.69 21.46 -1.78
CA ILE A 104 -4.04 21.21 -1.25
C ILE A 104 -5.01 20.92 -2.39
N VAL A 105 -5.01 21.75 -3.45
CA VAL A 105 -5.89 21.56 -4.61
C VAL A 105 -5.60 20.21 -5.28
N LEU A 106 -4.32 19.89 -5.51
CA LEU A 106 -3.93 18.61 -6.09
C LEU A 106 -4.35 17.42 -5.22
N LEU A 107 -4.14 17.51 -3.91
CA LEU A 107 -4.52 16.46 -2.95
C LEU A 107 -6.04 16.26 -2.92
N ALA A 108 -6.82 17.33 -2.93
CA ALA A 108 -8.28 17.28 -2.94
C ALA A 108 -8.81 16.64 -4.24
N ILE A 109 -8.25 17.01 -5.39
CA ILE A 109 -8.61 16.41 -6.69
C ILE A 109 -8.24 14.92 -6.69
N ALA A 110 -7.03 14.57 -6.27
CA ALA A 110 -6.58 13.18 -6.22
C ALA A 110 -7.46 12.33 -5.30
N PHE A 111 -7.83 12.86 -4.13
CA PHE A 111 -8.72 12.17 -3.19
C PHE A 111 -10.14 12.01 -3.76
N GLY A 112 -10.68 13.04 -4.42
CA GLY A 112 -11.97 12.97 -5.11
C GLY A 112 -12.00 11.93 -6.23
N LEU A 113 -10.96 11.90 -7.08
CA LEU A 113 -10.82 10.90 -8.14
C LEU A 113 -10.65 9.48 -7.57
N TYR A 114 -9.87 9.35 -6.49
CA TYR A 114 -9.68 8.05 -5.83
C TYR A 114 -10.99 7.51 -5.25
N THR A 115 -11.73 8.33 -4.50
CA THR A 115 -13.01 7.93 -3.88
C THR A 115 -14.08 7.63 -4.93
N THR A 116 -14.18 8.42 -5.99
CA THR A 116 -15.10 8.13 -7.11
C THR A 116 -14.74 6.84 -7.81
N SER A 117 -13.46 6.59 -8.10
CA SER A 117 -13.00 5.31 -8.69
C SER A 117 -13.22 4.12 -7.75
N ALA A 118 -13.15 4.31 -6.44
CA ALA A 118 -13.35 3.25 -5.46
C ALA A 118 -14.83 2.88 -5.25
N ILE A 119 -15.75 3.82 -5.51
CA ILE A 119 -17.20 3.63 -5.36
C ILE A 119 -17.86 3.26 -6.70
N ALA A 120 -17.24 3.64 -7.83
CA ALA A 120 -17.71 3.27 -9.15
C ALA A 120 -17.73 1.73 -9.31
N PRO A 121 -18.84 1.15 -9.81
CA PRO A 121 -19.02 -0.30 -9.98
C PRO A 121 -18.11 -0.90 -11.06
#